data_AF-A0A0S8C0R8-F1
#
_entry.id   AF-A0A0S8C0R8-F1
#
_cell.length_a   1.000
_cell.length_b   1.000
_cell.length_c   1.000
_cell.angle_alpha   90.00
_cell.angle_beta   90.00
_cell.angle_gamma   90.00
#
_symmetry.space_group_name_H-M   'P 1'
#
loop_
_entity.id
_entity.type
_entity.pdbx_description
1 polymer ?
#
loop_
_entity_poly.entity_id
_entity_poly.type
_entity_poly.pdbx_seq_one_letter_code
_entity_poly.pdbx_strand_id
1 'polypeptide(L)' 'MKKFEDLSYYEILEIPVGASSYEIREAYKEAFSIYNEDSLTPYSLFTDDERDEIREKVEEAFLTLIDDV' A
#
# COMPACT_ATOMS: atom_id res chain seq x y z
N MET A 1 -15.88 8.68 -6.67
CA MET A 1 -14.81 8.06 -5.87
C MET A 1 -13.76 7.60 -6.86
N LYS A 2 -12.48 7.95 -6.69
CA LYS A 2 -11.41 7.38 -7.51
C LYS A 2 -11.42 5.86 -7.30
N LYS A 3 -11.27 5.08 -8.36
CA LYS A 3 -11.04 3.65 -8.19
C LYS A 3 -9.64 3.45 -7.63
N PHE A 4 -9.42 2.36 -6.93
CA PHE A 4 -8.10 1.99 -6.42
C PHE A 4 -7.05 1.92 -7.55
N GLU A 5 -7.51 1.62 -8.77
CA GLU A 5 -6.71 1.63 -10.01
C GLU A 5 -6.26 3.02 -10.48
N ASP A 6 -6.95 4.10 -10.06
CA ASP A 6 -6.64 5.49 -10.45
C ASP A 6 -5.78 6.22 -9.39
N LEU A 7 -5.39 5.52 -8.33
CA LEU A 7 -4.55 6.08 -7.26
C LEU A 7 -3.08 6.10 -7.71
N SER A 8 -2.40 7.20 -7.42
CA SER A 8 -0.95 7.25 -7.54
C SER A 8 -0.28 6.37 -6.49
N TYR A 9 0.98 5.98 -6.71
CA TYR A 9 1.75 5.19 -5.74
C TYR A 9 1.86 5.87 -4.36
N TYR A 10 1.92 7.21 -4.33
CA TYR A 10 1.88 7.99 -3.09
C TYR A 10 0.53 7.88 -2.38
N GLU A 11 -0.58 7.90 -3.13
CA GLU A 11 -1.93 7.71 -2.59
C GLU A 11 -2.14 6.26 -2.10
N ILE A 12 -1.56 5.27 -2.79
CA ILE A 12 -1.63 3.84 -2.40
C ILE A 12 -0.92 3.60 -1.06
N LEU A 13 0.23 4.24 -0.85
CA LEU A 13 0.98 4.17 0.40
C LEU A 13 0.55 5.21 1.45
N GLU A 14 -0.46 6.02 1.15
CA GLU A 14 -0.96 7.10 2.03
C GLU A 14 0.12 8.10 2.50
N ILE A 15 1.08 8.41 1.62
CA ILE A 15 2.21 9.32 1.88
C ILE A 15 2.20 10.55 0.98
N PRO A 16 2.84 11.66 1.38
CA PRO A 16 2.98 12.83 0.52
C PRO A 16 3.95 12.60 -0.65
N VAL A 17 3.74 13.33 -1.76
CA VAL A 17 4.69 13.38 -2.87
C VAL A 17 6.02 13.98 -2.37
N GLY A 18 7.13 13.31 -2.67
CA GLY A 18 8.45 13.70 -2.17
C GLY A 18 8.79 13.17 -0.77
N ALA A 19 8.01 12.21 -0.26
CA ALA A 19 8.36 11.44 0.93
C ALA A 19 9.77 10.84 0.81
N SER A 20 10.49 10.84 1.92
CA SER A 20 11.82 10.24 2.00
C SER A 20 11.77 8.71 1.89
N SER A 21 12.92 8.10 1.56
CA SER A 21 13.05 6.64 1.54
C SER A 21 12.69 5.98 2.89
N TYR A 22 12.85 6.71 4.00
CA TYR A 22 12.44 6.24 5.32
C TYR A 22 10.92 6.20 5.45
N GLU A 23 10.22 7.28 5.08
CA GLU A 23 8.76 7.36 5.12
C GLU A 23 8.11 6.33 4.20
N ILE A 24 8.67 6.11 2.99
CA ILE A 24 8.22 5.08 2.06
C ILE A 24 8.32 3.67 2.68
N ARG A 25 9.43 3.37 3.38
CA ARG A 25 9.62 2.07 4.05
C ARG A 25 8.69 1.86 5.23
N GLU A 26 8.42 2.90 6.01
CA GLU A 26 7.49 2.81 7.15
C GLU A 26 6.05 2.62 6.67
N ALA A 27 5.63 3.38 5.65
CA ALA A 27 4.31 3.23 5.04
C ALA A 27 4.09 1.82 4.47
N TYR A 28 5.10 1.26 3.79
CA TYR A 28 5.04 -0.11 3.29
C TYR A 28 4.82 -1.13 4.42
N LYS A 29 5.55 -1.01 5.55
CA LYS A 29 5.38 -1.92 6.69
C LYS A 29 3.99 -1.78 7.32
N GLU A 30 3.49 -0.56 7.45
CA GLU A 30 2.17 -0.30 8.04
C GLU A 30 1.06 -0.90 7.16
N ALA A 31 1.11 -0.64 5.86
CA ALA A 31 0.22 -1.24 4.88
C ALA A 31 0.29 -2.78 4.95
N PHE A 32 1.48 -3.37 4.93
CA PHE A 32 1.64 -4.83 5.02
C PHE A 32 1.12 -5.41 6.34
N SER A 33 1.26 -4.70 7.45
CA SER A 33 0.71 -5.11 8.76
C SER A 33 -0.82 -5.07 8.78
N ILE A 34 -1.44 -4.13 8.08
CA ILE A 34 -2.90 -4.01 7.94
C ILE A 34 -3.45 -5.17 7.11
N TYR A 35 -2.73 -5.65 6.10
CA TYR A 35 -3.18 -6.77 5.28
C TYR A 35 -2.82 -8.15 5.83
N ASN A 36 -2.20 -8.27 7.01
CA ASN A 36 -1.99 -9.57 7.65
C ASN A 36 -3.30 -10.11 8.25
N GLU A 37 -3.45 -11.44 8.22
CA GLU A 37 -4.70 -12.18 8.48
C GLU A 37 -5.34 -11.92 9.85
N ASP A 38 -4.58 -11.37 10.80
CA ASP A 38 -5.02 -11.07 12.18
C ASP A 38 -5.53 -9.63 12.40
N SER A 39 -5.60 -8.79 11.36
CA SER A 39 -5.97 -7.37 11.53
C SER A 39 -7.49 -7.14 11.56
N LEU A 40 -7.96 -6.44 12.59
CA LEU A 40 -9.36 -5.97 12.77
C LEU A 40 -9.71 -4.77 11.87
N THR A 41 -9.16 -4.74 10.66
CA THR A 41 -9.29 -3.57 9.78
C THR A 41 -10.47 -3.76 8.81
N PRO A 42 -10.94 -2.68 8.14
CA PRO A 42 -11.96 -2.78 7.10
C PRO A 42 -11.57 -3.78 6.00
N TYR A 43 -10.28 -4.10 5.90
CA TYR A 43 -9.72 -5.02 4.92
C TYR A 43 -9.91 -6.51 5.26
N SER A 44 -10.37 -6.84 6.47
CA SER A 44 -10.83 -8.19 6.82
C SER A 44 -12.04 -8.63 5.97
N LEU A 45 -12.78 -7.67 5.41
CA LEU A 45 -13.96 -7.90 4.57
C LEU A 45 -13.65 -8.34 3.12
N PHE A 46 -12.40 -8.18 2.67
CA PHE A 46 -11.98 -8.63 1.34
C PHE A 46 -11.80 -10.15 1.29
N THR A 47 -12.02 -10.73 0.13
CA THR A 47 -11.61 -12.12 -0.13
C THR A 47 -10.09 -12.24 -0.12
N ASP A 48 -9.58 -13.47 -0.06
CA ASP A 48 -8.13 -13.69 -0.13
C ASP A 48 -7.54 -13.20 -1.46
N ASP A 49 -8.25 -13.41 -2.58
CA ASP A 49 -7.86 -12.89 -3.90
C ASP A 49 -7.78 -11.36 -3.92
N GLU A 50 -8.77 -10.67 -3.35
CA GLU A 50 -8.79 -9.21 -3.27
C GLU A 50 -7.67 -8.68 -2.36
N ARG A 51 -7.35 -9.41 -1.28
CA ARG A 51 -6.20 -9.06 -0.41
C ARG A 51 -4.87 -9.19 -1.13
N ASP A 52 -4.72 -10.23 -1.95
CA ASP A 52 -3.51 -10.44 -2.72
C ASP A 52 -3.34 -9.36 -3.80
N GLU A 53 -4.40 -8.99 -4.52
CA GLU A 53 -4.35 -7.87 -5.47
C GLU A 53 -3.94 -6.54 -4.80
N ILE A 54 -4.44 -6.27 -3.60
CA ILE A 54 -4.07 -5.06 -2.85
C ILE A 54 -2.61 -5.12 -2.42
N ARG A 55 -2.14 -6.28 -1.93
CA ARG A 55 -0.73 -6.48 -1.55
C ARG A 55 0.21 -6.30 -2.73
N GLU A 56 -0.10 -6.87 -3.88
CA GLU A 56 0.71 -6.72 -5.10
C GLU A 56 0.83 -5.25 -5.50
N LYS A 57 -0.26 -4.48 -5.44
CA LYS A 57 -0.24 -3.04 -5.76
C LYS A 57 0.56 -2.20 -4.74
N VAL A 58 0.46 -2.54 -3.45
CA VAL A 58 1.25 -1.90 -2.39
C VAL A 58 2.74 -2.18 -2.57
N GLU A 59 3.09 -3.42 -2.94
CA GLU A 59 4.47 -3.81 -3.23
C GLU A 59 5.00 -3.12 -4.49
N GLU A 60 4.21 -3.05 -5.57
CA GLU A 60 4.56 -2.33 -6.79
C GLU A 60 4.82 -0.83 -6.51
N ALA A 61 3.94 -0.19 -5.74
CA ALA A 61 4.08 1.20 -5.34
C ALA A 61 5.38 1.43 -4.54
N PHE A 62 5.67 0.55 -3.58
CA PHE A 62 6.88 0.62 -2.78
C PHE A 62 8.14 0.48 -3.63
N LEU A 63 8.21 -0.55 -4.48
CA LEU A 63 9.36 -0.83 -5.34
C LEU A 63 9.63 0.31 -6.32
N THR A 64 8.56 0.90 -6.88
CA THR A 64 8.70 2.03 -7.80
C THR A 64 9.22 3.26 -7.08
N LEU A 65 8.61 3.63 -5.94
CA LEU A 65 9.00 4.85 -5.22
C LEU A 65 10.37 4.74 -4.55
N ILE A 66 10.82 3.56 -4.13
CA ILE A 66 12.12 3.41 -3.48
C ILE A 66 13.29 3.40 -4.49
N ASP A 67 13.03 3.07 -5.74
CA ASP A 67 14.03 3.10 -6.83
C ASP A 67 14.20 4.52 -7.39
N ASP A 68 13.13 5.33 -7.40
CA ASP A 68 13.13 6.72 -7.86
C ASP A 68 13.79 7.74 -6.89
N VAL A 69 14.11 7.34 -5.64
CA VAL A 69 14.64 8.23 -4.57
C VAL A 69 16.14 8.07 -4.35
#